data_AF-A0A256XK18-F1
#
_entry.id   AF-A0A256XK18-F1
#
_cell.length_a   1.000
_cell.length_b   1.000
_cell.length_c   1.000
_cell.angle_alpha   90.00
_cell.angle_beta   90.00
_cell.angle_gamma   90.00
#
_symmetry.space_group_name_H-M   'P 1'
#
loop_
_entity.id
_entity.type
_entity.pdbx_description
1 polymer ?
#
loop_
_entity_poly.entity_id
_entity_poly.type
_entity_poly.pdbx_seq_one_letter_code
_entity_poly.pdbx_strand_id
1 'polypeptide(L)'
;MIDGEIRRVVEELENTKLFRPRYVELTSFMPLNDEEVDKLEEWEIDETVTLEERELQIKEFQEQREEFLPIVAVDVSSIRIGETERGIVAAYRAALVICGEDFKVEKLGPYALHLTEENKLAIYNHFRNLLGLDKVDEDKVPRLSKLVDRIRNAIERMLQRAAAKTIRNGIVLWDGSLIGGTVDTPMKVVLENIATAHSNGNSVVGISKRSWLKTTSGKKLIDLLEGVYKPCYIDVHKLI
;
A
#
# COMPACT_ATOMS: atom_id res chain seq x y z
N MET A 1 -1.15 -14.18 14.29
CA MET A 1 -2.28 -13.37 14.78
C MET A 1 -3.11 -12.85 13.61
N ILE A 2 -2.53 -12.10 12.66
CA ILE A 2 -3.23 -11.57 11.47
C ILE A 2 -3.84 -12.68 10.59
N ASP A 3 -3.10 -13.77 10.37
CA ASP A 3 -3.54 -14.90 9.55
C ASP A 3 -4.88 -15.52 10.02
N GLY A 4 -5.01 -15.73 11.34
CA GLY A 4 -6.21 -16.31 11.94
C GLY A 4 -7.41 -15.37 11.89
N GLU A 5 -7.21 -14.07 12.02
CA GLU A 5 -8.30 -13.08 11.90
C GLU A 5 -8.79 -12.97 10.45
N ILE A 6 -7.89 -12.97 9.46
CA ILE A 6 -8.30 -12.98 8.05
C ILE A 6 -9.05 -14.28 7.72
N ARG A 7 -8.58 -15.44 8.20
CA ARG A 7 -9.27 -16.73 7.99
C ARG A 7 -10.68 -16.76 8.56
N ARG A 8 -10.93 -16.18 9.73
CA ARG A 8 -12.29 -16.12 10.32
C ARG A 8 -13.29 -15.39 9.44
N VAL A 9 -12.86 -14.38 8.68
CA VAL A 9 -13.73 -13.66 7.74
C VAL A 9 -14.01 -14.50 6.48
N VAL A 10 -13.14 -15.45 6.14
CA VAL A 10 -13.24 -16.29 4.93
C VAL A 10 -14.20 -17.49 5.11
N GLU A 11 -14.50 -17.90 6.34
CA GLU A 11 -15.21 -19.15 6.64
C GLU A 11 -16.75 -19.12 6.44
N GLU A 12 -17.32 -18.04 5.92
CA GLU A 12 -18.74 -17.98 5.52
C GLU A 12 -18.87 -17.92 3.98
N LEU A 13 -19.09 -19.07 3.35
CA LEU A 13 -19.50 -19.15 1.95
C LEU A 13 -20.97 -19.55 1.88
N GLU A 14 -21.82 -18.58 1.55
CA GLU A 14 -23.26 -18.75 1.37
C GLU A 14 -23.62 -19.37 -0.01
N ASN A 15 -24.82 -19.94 -0.10
CA ASN A 15 -25.37 -20.59 -1.30
C ASN A 15 -25.56 -19.57 -2.46
N THR A 16 -24.59 -19.48 -3.39
CA THR A 16 -24.69 -18.70 -4.63
C THR A 16 -24.97 -19.60 -5.83
N LYS A 17 -25.66 -19.09 -6.86
CA LYS A 17 -26.05 -19.86 -8.07
C LYS A 17 -25.37 -19.40 -9.35
N LEU A 18 -24.90 -18.15 -9.42
CA LEU A 18 -24.27 -17.59 -10.62
C LEU A 18 -22.88 -17.03 -10.26
N PHE A 19 -21.87 -17.40 -11.05
CA PHE A 19 -20.54 -16.82 -10.96
C PHE A 19 -20.07 -16.41 -12.35
N ARG A 20 -19.75 -15.13 -12.49
CA ARG A 20 -19.17 -14.52 -13.68
C ARG A 20 -17.69 -14.28 -13.39
N PRO A 21 -16.79 -15.19 -13.83
CA PRO A 21 -15.37 -14.99 -13.61
C PRO A 21 -14.87 -13.78 -14.37
N ARG A 22 -13.96 -13.03 -13.77
CA ARG A 22 -13.12 -12.08 -14.47
C ARG A 22 -12.01 -12.87 -15.13
N TYR A 23 -11.95 -12.87 -16.45
CA TYR A 23 -10.83 -13.50 -17.15
C TYR A 23 -9.57 -12.69 -16.87
N VAL A 24 -8.62 -13.33 -16.19
CA VAL A 24 -7.27 -12.82 -15.95
C VAL A 24 -6.31 -13.74 -16.69
N GLU A 25 -5.78 -13.27 -17.82
CA GLU A 25 -4.77 -14.02 -18.56
C GLU A 25 -3.39 -13.73 -17.98
N LEU A 26 -2.67 -14.77 -17.58
CA LEU A 26 -1.29 -14.65 -17.07
C LEU A 26 -0.28 -14.24 -18.14
N THR A 27 -0.69 -14.30 -19.41
CA THR A 27 0.15 -14.05 -20.59
C THR A 27 -0.01 -12.66 -21.19
N SER A 28 -1.00 -11.90 -20.75
CA SER A 28 -1.21 -10.52 -21.20
C SER A 28 -1.00 -9.56 -20.02
N PHE A 29 -0.34 -8.44 -20.29
CA PHE A 29 -0.24 -7.35 -19.31
C PHE A 29 -1.62 -6.73 -19.17
N MET A 30 -2.39 -7.20 -18.20
CA MET A 30 -3.63 -6.58 -17.77
C MET A 30 -3.29 -5.70 -16.56
N PRO A 31 -3.71 -4.43 -16.50
CA PRO A 31 -3.58 -3.64 -15.27
C PRO A 31 -4.40 -4.34 -14.18
N LEU A 32 -3.72 -5.12 -13.34
CA LEU A 32 -4.32 -5.95 -12.29
C LEU A 32 -4.92 -5.10 -11.16
N ASN A 33 -4.52 -3.83 -11.10
CA ASN A 33 -5.02 -2.85 -10.17
C ASN A 33 -5.99 -1.93 -10.92
N ASP A 34 -7.29 -2.09 -10.66
CA ASP A 34 -8.33 -1.17 -11.17
C ASP A 34 -8.08 0.28 -10.72
N GLU A 35 -7.17 0.50 -9.77
CA GLU A 35 -6.68 1.80 -9.33
C GLU A 35 -6.05 2.64 -10.46
N GLU A 36 -5.41 2.03 -11.46
CA GLU A 36 -4.93 2.79 -12.63
C GLU A 36 -6.09 3.28 -13.49
N VAL A 37 -7.16 2.49 -13.62
CA VAL A 37 -8.36 2.83 -14.39
C VAL A 37 -9.24 3.85 -13.65
N ASP A 38 -9.40 3.67 -12.34
CA ASP A 38 -10.17 4.58 -11.47
C ASP A 38 -9.47 5.94 -11.25
N LYS A 39 -8.16 6.04 -11.51
CA LYS A 39 -7.38 7.29 -11.48
C LYS A 39 -7.15 7.90 -12.88
N LEU A 40 -7.68 7.29 -13.94
CA LEU A 40 -7.61 7.86 -15.31
C LEU A 40 -8.28 9.24 -15.40
N GLU A 41 -9.30 9.50 -14.58
CA GLU A 41 -10.00 10.79 -14.56
C GLU A 41 -9.17 11.93 -13.92
N GLU A 42 -8.04 11.62 -13.28
CA GLU A 42 -7.11 12.61 -12.70
C GLU A 42 -5.98 13.00 -13.68
N TRP A 43 -6.05 12.57 -14.95
CA TRP A 43 -5.01 12.83 -15.94
C TRP A 43 -5.19 14.23 -16.54
N GLU A 44 -4.59 15.25 -15.91
CA GLU A 44 -4.38 16.53 -16.59
C GLU A 44 -3.29 16.39 -17.66
N ILE A 45 -3.62 16.77 -18.90
CA ILE A 45 -2.64 17.00 -19.96
C ILE A 45 -1.96 18.31 -19.63
N ASP A 46 -0.68 18.25 -19.26
CA ASP A 46 0.05 19.44 -18.83
C ASP A 46 0.97 19.95 -19.93
N GLU A 47 0.79 21.21 -20.29
CA GLU A 47 1.66 21.95 -21.21
C GLU A 47 2.94 22.35 -20.45
N THR A 48 4.08 21.81 -20.87
CA THR A 48 5.39 22.15 -20.28
C THR A 48 5.82 23.57 -20.65
N VAL A 49 6.01 24.42 -19.63
CA VAL A 49 6.79 25.67 -19.74
C VAL A 49 8.14 25.44 -19.06
N THR A 50 9.22 25.59 -19.82
CA THR A 50 10.59 25.50 -19.31
C THR A 50 10.94 26.80 -18.58
N LEU A 51 11.20 26.72 -17.27
CA LEU A 51 11.66 27.85 -16.45
C LEU A 51 13.04 27.56 -15.84
N GLU A 52 13.71 28.64 -15.45
CA GLU A 52 15.15 28.73 -15.14
C GLU A 52 15.67 27.63 -14.19
N GLU A 53 16.84 27.09 -14.57
CA GLU A 53 17.56 26.06 -13.81
C GLU A 53 18.10 26.62 -12.49
N ARG A 54 17.61 26.08 -11.37
CA ARG A 54 18.33 26.17 -10.09
C ARG A 54 19.32 25.01 -10.01
N GLU A 55 20.55 25.30 -9.58
CA GLU A 55 21.51 24.25 -9.24
C GLU A 55 20.97 23.40 -8.08
N LEU A 56 20.67 22.13 -8.37
CA LEU A 56 20.26 21.15 -7.39
C LEU A 56 21.50 20.48 -6.81
N GLN A 57 21.63 20.49 -5.48
CA GLN A 57 22.73 19.78 -4.82
C GLN A 57 22.43 18.28 -4.76
N ILE A 58 22.95 17.54 -5.74
CA ILE A 58 22.91 16.08 -5.75
C ILE A 58 23.94 15.56 -4.73
N LYS A 59 23.49 14.67 -3.84
CA LYS A 59 24.34 14.00 -2.86
C LYS A 59 24.44 12.52 -3.20
N GLU A 60 25.64 11.97 -3.11
CA GLU A 60 25.86 10.53 -3.30
C GLU A 60 25.61 9.79 -1.99
N PHE A 61 25.07 8.57 -2.09
CA PHE A 61 25.05 7.68 -0.95
C PHE A 61 26.47 7.20 -0.66
N GLN A 62 26.87 7.24 0.61
CA GLN A 62 28.12 6.64 1.06
C GLN A 62 27.89 5.19 1.45
N GLU A 63 28.78 4.31 1.01
CA GLU A 63 28.78 2.90 1.40
C GLU A 63 29.12 2.79 2.89
N GLN A 64 28.21 2.21 3.69
CA GLN A 64 28.54 1.81 5.06
C GLN A 64 29.27 0.46 5.04
N ARG A 65 30.42 0.39 5.71
CA ARG A 65 31.32 -0.76 5.62
C ARG A 65 31.19 -1.79 6.74
N GLU A 66 30.50 -1.52 7.86
CA GLU A 66 30.66 -2.38 9.05
C GLU A 66 29.43 -2.69 9.92
N GLU A 67 28.19 -2.41 9.50
CA GLU A 67 27.01 -2.90 10.25
C GLU A 67 25.95 -3.54 9.36
N PHE A 68 25.50 -4.72 9.79
CA PHE A 68 24.33 -5.37 9.22
C PHE A 68 23.08 -4.60 9.64
N LEU A 69 22.42 -3.92 8.69
CA LEU A 69 21.20 -3.16 8.95
C LEU A 69 19.97 -3.99 8.53
N PRO A 70 19.15 -4.50 9.46
CA PRO A 70 17.99 -5.30 9.09
C PRO A 70 16.98 -4.47 8.33
N ILE A 71 16.50 -4.99 7.21
CA ILE A 71 15.48 -4.36 6.37
C ILE A 71 14.26 -5.26 6.34
N VAL A 72 13.08 -4.68 6.51
CA VAL A 72 11.82 -5.40 6.32
C VAL A 72 10.93 -4.65 5.35
N ALA A 73 10.35 -5.34 4.39
CA ALA A 73 9.43 -4.79 3.40
C ALA A 73 8.11 -5.54 3.43
N VAL A 74 7.02 -4.83 3.16
CA VAL A 74 5.68 -5.40 3.03
C VAL A 74 5.04 -4.96 1.72
N ASP A 75 4.30 -5.88 1.12
CA ASP A 75 3.45 -5.58 -0.03
C ASP A 75 2.17 -6.41 0.05
N VAL A 76 1.05 -5.82 -0.37
CA VAL A 76 -0.26 -6.44 -0.36
C VAL A 76 -0.96 -6.15 -1.67
N SER A 77 -1.37 -7.21 -2.35
CA SER A 77 -2.18 -7.13 -3.57
C SER A 77 -3.60 -7.62 -3.31
N SER A 78 -4.53 -7.06 -4.07
CA SER A 78 -5.90 -7.56 -4.22
C SER A 78 -6.21 -7.77 -5.70
N ILE A 79 -7.09 -8.72 -5.99
CA ILE A 79 -7.61 -8.94 -7.34
C ILE A 79 -9.08 -9.32 -7.26
N ARG A 80 -9.91 -8.73 -8.12
CA ARG A 80 -11.30 -9.17 -8.31
C ARG A 80 -11.30 -10.41 -9.19
N ILE A 81 -11.69 -11.55 -8.62
CA ILE A 81 -11.74 -12.85 -9.31
C ILE A 81 -12.99 -12.94 -10.18
N GLY A 82 -14.07 -12.29 -9.78
CA GLY A 82 -15.33 -12.30 -10.51
C GLY A 82 -16.47 -11.70 -9.72
N GLU A 83 -17.66 -11.79 -10.30
CA GLU A 83 -18.90 -11.29 -9.71
C GLU A 83 -19.92 -12.41 -9.62
N THR A 84 -20.74 -12.35 -8.60
CA THR A 84 -21.92 -13.21 -8.42
C THR A 84 -23.17 -12.34 -8.52
N GLU A 85 -24.34 -12.95 -8.53
CA GLU A 85 -25.61 -12.23 -8.41
C GLU A 85 -25.75 -11.44 -7.09
N ARG A 86 -24.90 -11.73 -6.09
CA ARG A 86 -24.96 -11.13 -4.75
C ARG A 86 -23.83 -10.13 -4.45
N GLY A 87 -22.79 -10.08 -5.28
CA GLY A 87 -21.65 -9.21 -5.03
C GLY A 87 -20.34 -9.69 -5.67
N ILE A 88 -19.21 -9.19 -5.16
CA ILE A 88 -17.88 -9.34 -5.76
C ILE A 88 -17.08 -10.42 -5.03
N VAL A 89 -16.41 -11.31 -5.76
CA VAL A 89 -15.42 -12.23 -5.21
C VAL A 89 -14.03 -11.65 -5.47
N ALA A 90 -13.26 -11.41 -4.41
CA ALA A 90 -11.92 -10.85 -4.49
C ALA A 90 -10.91 -11.72 -3.71
N ALA A 91 -9.69 -11.85 -4.24
CA ALA A 91 -8.57 -12.48 -3.57
C ALA A 91 -7.57 -11.44 -3.07
N TYR A 92 -6.97 -11.70 -1.91
CA TYR A 92 -5.95 -10.88 -1.28
C TYR A 92 -4.71 -11.72 -1.01
N ARG A 93 -3.55 -11.17 -1.30
CA ARG A 93 -2.27 -11.82 -1.01
C ARG A 93 -1.31 -10.79 -0.44
N ALA A 94 -0.59 -11.20 0.59
CA ALA A 94 0.39 -10.34 1.24
C ALA A 94 1.74 -11.04 1.36
N ALA A 95 2.80 -10.24 1.34
CA ALA A 95 4.17 -10.70 1.54
C ALA A 95 4.87 -9.80 2.56
N LEU A 96 5.70 -10.42 3.38
CA LEU A 96 6.63 -9.78 4.30
C LEU A 96 8.01 -10.35 4.01
N VAL A 97 8.93 -9.49 3.58
CA VAL A 97 10.31 -9.86 3.25
C VAL A 97 11.22 -9.26 4.32
N ILE A 98 12.03 -10.10 4.95
CA ILE A 98 13.00 -9.69 5.97
C ILE A 98 14.38 -9.99 5.39
N CYS A 99 15.15 -8.94 5.17
CA CYS A 99 16.57 -9.01 4.89
C CYS A 99 17.29 -8.79 6.21
N GLY A 100 17.58 -9.90 6.88
CA GLY A 100 18.36 -10.00 8.11
C GLY A 100 19.73 -10.63 7.85
N GLU A 101 20.40 -11.09 8.91
CA GLU A 101 21.51 -12.04 8.76
C GLU A 101 21.10 -13.22 7.87
N ASP A 102 19.84 -13.65 8.04
CA ASP A 102 19.14 -14.55 7.14
C ASP A 102 18.08 -13.82 6.32
N PHE A 103 17.93 -14.24 5.07
CA PHE A 103 16.84 -13.80 4.20
C PHE A 103 15.58 -14.64 4.45
N LYS A 104 14.46 -13.99 4.77
CA LYS A 104 13.18 -14.65 5.04
C LYS A 104 12.04 -14.02 4.25
N VAL A 105 11.16 -14.87 3.72
CA VAL A 105 9.93 -14.44 3.05
C VAL A 105 8.73 -15.14 3.68
N GLU A 106 7.83 -14.35 4.26
CA GLU A 106 6.54 -14.82 4.76
C GLU A 106 5.45 -14.44 3.75
N LYS A 107 4.59 -15.41 3.42
CA LYS A 107 3.50 -15.25 2.46
C LYS A 107 2.18 -15.54 3.15
N LEU A 108 1.22 -14.63 3.00
CA LEU A 108 -0.12 -14.75 3.55
C LEU A 108 -1.13 -14.80 2.41
N GLY A 109 -2.04 -15.78 2.47
CA GLY A 109 -3.05 -16.02 1.46
C GLY A 109 -2.56 -16.91 0.29
N PRO A 110 -3.29 -16.92 -0.85
CA PRO A 110 -4.39 -16.02 -1.15
C PRO A 110 -5.63 -16.27 -0.28
N TYR A 111 -6.26 -15.18 0.19
CA TYR A 111 -7.54 -15.20 0.89
C TYR A 111 -8.62 -14.72 -0.06
N ALA A 112 -9.61 -15.58 -0.34
CA ALA A 112 -10.76 -15.20 -1.15
C ALA A 112 -11.92 -14.77 -0.25
N LEU A 113 -12.50 -13.61 -0.54
CA LEU A 113 -13.64 -13.04 0.16
C LEU A 113 -14.77 -12.79 -0.84
N HIS A 114 -15.97 -13.21 -0.49
CA HIS A 114 -17.19 -12.86 -1.20
C HIS A 114 -17.83 -11.65 -0.50
N LEU A 115 -17.68 -10.48 -1.12
CA LEU A 115 -18.21 -9.22 -0.62
C LEU A 115 -19.61 -9.01 -1.19
N THR A 116 -20.62 -8.93 -0.33
CA THR A 116 -22.02 -8.72 -0.70
C THR A 116 -22.59 -7.49 0.01
N GLU A 117 -23.73 -7.00 -0.47
CA GLU A 117 -24.43 -5.92 0.21
C GLU A 117 -24.86 -6.31 1.63
N GLU A 118 -25.10 -7.60 1.90
CA GLU A 118 -25.51 -8.06 3.23
C GLU A 118 -24.35 -8.12 4.23
N ASN A 119 -23.12 -8.40 3.77
CA ASN A 119 -21.97 -8.58 4.66
C ASN A 119 -20.99 -7.40 4.69
N LYS A 120 -21.10 -6.43 3.76
CA LYS A 120 -20.16 -5.30 3.63
C LYS A 120 -19.95 -4.53 4.93
N LEU A 121 -21.01 -4.32 5.72
CA LEU A 121 -20.94 -3.55 6.97
C LEU A 121 -20.14 -4.30 8.02
N ALA A 122 -20.42 -5.59 8.20
CA ALA A 122 -19.75 -6.44 9.16
C ALA A 122 -18.25 -6.57 8.83
N ILE A 123 -17.93 -6.86 7.57
CA ILE A 123 -16.54 -6.99 7.10
C ILE A 123 -15.80 -5.67 7.25
N TYR A 124 -16.38 -4.55 6.81
CA TYR A 124 -15.72 -3.25 6.90
C TYR A 124 -15.44 -2.86 8.36
N ASN A 125 -16.43 -3.02 9.25
CA ASN A 125 -16.25 -2.73 10.66
C ASN A 125 -15.28 -3.68 11.37
N HIS A 126 -15.15 -4.93 10.91
CA HIS A 126 -14.14 -5.86 11.41
C HIS A 126 -12.72 -5.33 11.12
N PHE A 127 -12.42 -4.96 9.87
CA PHE A 127 -11.11 -4.39 9.52
C PHE A 127 -10.86 -3.03 10.18
N ARG A 128 -11.88 -2.18 10.32
CA ARG A 128 -11.76 -0.92 11.07
C ARG A 128 -11.36 -1.16 12.53
N ASN A 129 -11.99 -2.12 13.19
CA ASN A 129 -11.68 -2.47 14.57
C ASN A 129 -10.24 -3.00 14.70
N LEU A 130 -9.77 -3.84 13.76
CA LEU A 130 -8.39 -4.31 13.73
C LEU A 130 -7.36 -3.18 13.58
N LEU A 131 -7.76 -2.05 12.97
CA LEU A 131 -6.96 -0.83 12.87
C LEU A 131 -7.14 0.12 14.06
N GLY A 132 -7.94 -0.23 15.07
CA GLY A 132 -8.24 0.64 16.21
C GLY A 132 -9.13 1.85 15.86
N LEU A 133 -9.97 1.69 14.84
CA LEU A 133 -10.94 2.70 14.38
C LEU A 133 -12.35 2.38 14.86
N ASP A 134 -13.12 3.42 15.12
CA ASP A 134 -14.53 3.28 15.53
C ASP A 134 -15.37 2.63 14.44
N LYS A 135 -16.39 1.88 14.85
CA LYS A 135 -17.39 1.34 13.93
C LYS A 135 -18.17 2.46 13.25
N VAL A 136 -18.67 2.17 12.06
CA VAL A 136 -19.54 3.07 11.30
C VAL A 136 -20.85 2.40 10.96
N ASP A 137 -21.84 3.22 10.64
CA ASP A 137 -23.14 2.80 10.11
C ASP A 137 -23.06 2.50 8.61
N GLU A 138 -24.11 1.89 8.07
CA GLU A 138 -24.15 1.36 6.71
C GLU A 138 -23.97 2.44 5.62
N ASP A 139 -24.46 3.66 5.87
CA ASP A 139 -24.35 4.81 4.96
C ASP A 139 -22.91 5.25 4.70
N LYS A 140 -21.99 4.90 5.62
CA LYS A 140 -20.55 5.22 5.53
C LYS A 140 -19.72 4.06 4.98
N VAL A 141 -20.33 2.91 4.70
CA VAL A 141 -19.64 1.77 4.11
C VAL A 141 -19.43 2.05 2.62
N PRO A 142 -18.19 1.92 2.11
CA PRO A 142 -17.93 2.11 0.69
C PRO A 142 -18.65 1.05 -0.16
N ARG A 143 -18.90 1.38 -1.43
CA ARG A 143 -19.41 0.41 -2.42
C ARG A 143 -18.49 -0.81 -2.50
N LEU A 144 -19.04 -1.99 -2.84
CA LEU A 144 -18.29 -3.25 -2.88
C LEU A 144 -16.99 -3.17 -3.68
N SER A 145 -17.00 -2.46 -4.81
CA SER A 145 -15.81 -2.26 -5.65
C SER A 145 -14.67 -1.59 -4.87
N LYS A 146 -14.98 -0.51 -4.14
CA LYS A 146 -14.02 0.21 -3.29
C LYS A 146 -13.71 -0.55 -2.00
N LEU A 147 -14.65 -1.33 -1.48
CA LEU A 147 -14.42 -2.16 -0.28
C LEU A 147 -13.27 -3.15 -0.50
N VAL A 148 -13.06 -3.63 -1.73
CA VAL A 148 -11.90 -4.45 -2.07
C VAL A 148 -10.59 -3.73 -1.72
N ASP A 149 -10.42 -2.50 -2.17
CA ASP A 149 -9.20 -1.73 -1.92
C ASP A 149 -9.05 -1.38 -0.43
N ARG A 150 -10.16 -1.16 0.26
CA ARG A 150 -10.18 -0.83 1.70
C ARG A 150 -9.67 -1.99 2.54
N ILE A 151 -10.07 -3.22 2.18
CA ILE A 151 -9.61 -4.45 2.83
C ILE A 151 -8.11 -4.65 2.54
N ARG A 152 -7.68 -4.48 1.28
CA ARG A 152 -6.25 -4.52 0.90
C ARG A 152 -5.43 -3.56 1.77
N ASN A 153 -5.84 -2.31 1.83
CA ASN A 153 -5.15 -1.25 2.58
C ASN A 153 -5.14 -1.56 4.08
N ALA A 154 -6.23 -2.11 4.63
CA ALA A 154 -6.27 -2.52 6.03
C ALA A 154 -5.28 -3.65 6.33
N ILE A 155 -5.24 -4.69 5.49
CA ILE A 155 -4.27 -5.79 5.60
C ILE A 155 -2.84 -5.24 5.52
N GLU A 156 -2.58 -4.32 4.59
CA GLU A 156 -1.28 -3.66 4.44
C GLU A 156 -0.87 -2.92 5.72
N ARG A 157 -1.74 -2.08 6.29
CA ARG A 157 -1.45 -1.32 7.52
C ARG A 157 -1.22 -2.24 8.72
N MET A 158 -1.96 -3.35 8.81
CA MET A 158 -1.73 -4.36 9.84
C MET A 158 -0.37 -5.04 9.65
N LEU A 159 0.02 -5.35 8.42
CA LEU A 159 1.32 -5.93 8.10
C LEU A 159 2.46 -4.97 8.37
N GLN A 160 2.34 -3.69 8.03
CA GLN A 160 3.32 -2.65 8.35
C GLN A 160 3.56 -2.57 9.86
N ARG A 161 2.48 -2.65 10.67
CA ARG A 161 2.58 -2.70 12.14
C ARG A 161 3.29 -3.96 12.62
N ALA A 162 3.03 -5.11 12.00
CA ALA A 162 3.71 -6.35 12.34
C ALA A 162 5.21 -6.28 11.95
N ALA A 163 5.52 -5.81 10.75
CA ALA A 163 6.88 -5.62 10.23
C ALA A 163 7.72 -4.73 11.15
N ALA A 164 7.14 -3.62 11.60
CA ALA A 164 7.76 -2.69 12.56
C ALA A 164 8.11 -3.33 13.91
N LYS A 165 7.52 -4.48 14.26
CA LYS A 165 7.81 -5.26 15.47
C LYS A 165 8.73 -6.45 15.22
N THR A 166 8.94 -6.84 13.98
CA THR A 166 9.74 -8.02 13.60
C THR A 166 11.24 -7.75 13.66
N ILE A 167 11.66 -6.51 13.41
CA ILE A 167 13.06 -6.08 13.45
C ILE A 167 13.28 -4.97 14.48
N ARG A 168 14.54 -4.72 14.85
CA ARG A 168 14.97 -3.60 15.72
C ARG A 168 16.16 -2.89 15.10
N ASN A 169 16.28 -1.58 15.37
CA ASN A 169 17.37 -0.74 14.89
C ASN A 169 17.62 -0.86 13.37
N GLY A 170 16.56 -1.00 12.58
CA GLY A 170 16.64 -1.25 11.14
C GLY A 170 15.77 -0.32 10.30
N ILE A 171 15.46 -0.74 9.07
CA ILE A 171 14.61 -0.01 8.13
C ILE A 171 13.35 -0.81 7.81
N VAL A 172 12.19 -0.16 7.96
CA VAL A 172 10.90 -0.67 7.50
C VAL A 172 10.54 0.05 6.20
N LEU A 173 10.49 -0.70 5.10
CA LEU A 173 10.11 -0.22 3.77
C LEU A 173 8.59 -0.37 3.57
N TRP A 174 7.94 0.72 3.20
CA TRP A 174 6.54 0.75 2.81
C TRP A 174 6.44 1.01 1.31
N ASP A 175 5.68 0.21 0.57
CA ASP A 175 5.35 0.53 -0.83
C ASP A 175 4.35 1.69 -0.85
N GLY A 176 4.66 2.72 -1.63
CA GLY A 176 3.90 3.96 -1.68
C GLY A 176 4.40 5.06 -0.72
N SER A 177 3.80 6.23 -0.88
CA SER A 177 4.14 7.41 -0.10
C SER A 177 3.68 7.28 1.35
N LEU A 178 4.36 7.94 2.30
CA LEU A 178 3.94 8.02 3.71
C LEU A 178 2.75 8.98 3.93
N ILE A 179 2.00 9.33 2.89
CA ILE A 179 0.85 10.22 2.97
C ILE A 179 -0.23 9.56 3.83
N GLY A 180 -0.54 10.19 4.97
CA GLY A 180 -1.71 9.87 5.80
C GLY A 180 -2.85 10.85 5.55
N GLY A 181 -4.08 10.47 5.90
CA GLY A 181 -5.24 11.35 5.79
C GLY A 181 -6.03 11.23 4.48
N THR A 182 -5.73 10.22 3.66
CA THR A 182 -6.64 9.81 2.59
C THR A 182 -7.89 9.18 3.19
N VAL A 183 -8.99 9.15 2.42
CA VAL A 183 -10.22 8.45 2.84
C VAL A 183 -9.89 7.01 3.26
N ASP A 184 -8.93 6.38 2.60
CA ASP A 184 -8.48 4.98 2.76
C ASP A 184 -7.61 4.71 3.98
N THR A 185 -6.91 5.71 4.50
CA THR A 185 -6.02 5.52 5.64
C THR A 185 -6.08 6.75 6.55
N PRO A 186 -6.81 6.66 7.66
CA PRO A 186 -6.78 7.71 8.67
C PRO A 186 -5.35 7.97 9.14
N MET A 187 -4.99 9.25 9.22
CA MET A 187 -3.65 9.69 9.61
C MET A 187 -3.21 9.09 10.95
N LYS A 188 -4.16 8.89 11.88
CA LYS A 188 -3.94 8.21 13.16
C LYS A 188 -3.26 6.84 13.01
N VAL A 189 -3.72 6.01 12.08
CA VAL A 189 -3.19 4.65 11.86
C VAL A 189 -1.75 4.70 11.37
N VAL A 190 -1.45 5.62 10.43
CA VAL A 190 -0.11 5.84 9.91
C VAL A 190 0.84 6.28 11.03
N LEU A 191 0.44 7.28 11.80
CA LEU A 191 1.26 7.82 12.89
C LEU A 191 1.53 6.78 13.97
N GLU A 192 0.54 5.97 14.35
CA GLU A 192 0.75 4.89 15.31
C GLU A 192 1.69 3.79 14.78
N ASN A 193 1.61 3.47 13.49
CA ASN A 193 2.51 2.51 12.86
C ASN A 193 3.96 3.04 12.82
N ILE A 194 4.16 4.32 12.48
CA ILE A 194 5.47 4.98 12.52
C ILE A 194 6.00 5.03 13.97
N ALA A 195 5.16 5.39 14.94
CA ALA A 195 5.53 5.42 16.35
C ALA A 195 5.93 4.02 16.86
N THR A 196 5.26 2.97 16.39
CA THR A 196 5.61 1.57 16.69
C THR A 196 6.97 1.19 16.10
N ALA A 197 7.30 1.66 14.89
CA ALA A 197 8.61 1.45 14.29
C ALA A 197 9.71 2.17 15.09
N HIS A 198 9.49 3.46 15.39
CA HIS A 198 10.45 4.28 16.12
C HIS A 198 10.71 3.76 17.54
N SER A 199 9.70 3.23 18.24
CA SER A 199 9.88 2.66 19.57
C SER A 199 10.74 1.38 19.59
N ASN A 200 10.89 0.72 18.43
CA ASN A 200 11.83 -0.39 18.21
C ASN A 200 13.17 0.06 17.61
N GLY A 201 13.42 1.38 17.53
CA GLY A 201 14.63 1.95 16.93
C GLY A 201 14.64 1.90 15.40
N ASN A 202 13.52 1.55 14.76
CA ASN A 202 13.47 1.41 13.30
C ASN A 202 13.16 2.75 12.64
N SER A 203 13.80 3.01 11.49
CA SER A 203 13.43 4.07 10.56
C SER A 203 12.39 3.56 9.56
N VAL A 204 11.44 4.42 9.16
CA VAL A 204 10.43 4.10 8.14
C VAL A 204 10.76 4.84 6.85
N VAL A 205 10.80 4.13 5.73
CA VAL A 205 11.04 4.71 4.40
C VAL A 205 9.89 4.29 3.48
N GLY A 206 9.15 5.28 2.97
CA GLY A 206 8.16 5.07 1.92
C GLY A 206 8.79 5.16 0.54
N ILE A 207 8.49 4.20 -0.34
CA ILE A 207 9.02 4.15 -1.70
C ILE A 207 7.90 4.43 -2.68
N SER A 208 7.94 5.59 -3.35
CA SER A 208 6.95 5.96 -4.35
C SER A 208 7.52 5.86 -5.76
N LYS A 209 6.88 5.04 -6.61
CA LYS A 209 7.27 4.86 -8.03
C LYS A 209 6.75 5.99 -8.93
N ARG A 210 5.79 6.78 -8.45
CA ARG A 210 5.20 7.94 -9.11
C ARG A 210 4.99 9.05 -8.09
N SER A 211 5.14 10.30 -8.50
CA SER A 211 4.85 11.48 -7.68
C SER A 211 4.34 12.62 -8.54
N TRP A 212 3.28 13.28 -8.08
CA TRP A 212 2.74 14.50 -8.69
C TRP A 212 3.35 15.77 -8.09
N LEU A 213 4.17 15.63 -7.06
CA LEU A 213 4.82 16.77 -6.43
C LEU A 213 5.77 17.42 -7.44
N LYS A 214 5.67 18.74 -7.49
CA LYS A 214 6.55 19.61 -8.26
C LYS A 214 7.34 20.47 -7.29
N THR A 215 8.53 20.88 -7.69
CA THR A 215 9.27 21.92 -6.99
C THR A 215 8.52 23.25 -7.08
N THR A 216 8.92 24.25 -6.29
CA THR A 216 8.43 25.64 -6.41
C THR A 216 8.68 26.25 -7.81
N SER A 217 9.59 25.66 -8.59
CA SER A 217 9.85 26.04 -9.99
C SER A 217 9.01 25.25 -11.01
N GLY A 218 8.14 24.35 -10.58
CA GLY A 218 7.25 23.56 -11.44
C GLY A 218 7.86 22.24 -11.97
N LYS A 219 9.10 21.90 -11.63
CA LYS A 219 9.74 20.65 -12.08
C LYS A 219 9.25 19.46 -11.25
N LYS A 220 8.85 18.36 -11.89
CA LYS A 220 8.42 17.14 -11.17
C LYS A 220 9.57 16.56 -10.36
N LEU A 221 9.28 16.07 -9.15
CA LEU A 221 10.31 15.49 -8.29
C LEU A 221 11.02 14.27 -8.92
N ILE A 222 10.29 13.47 -9.70
CA ILE A 222 10.82 12.24 -10.32
C ILE A 222 11.84 12.52 -11.44
N ASP A 223 11.82 13.74 -11.99
CA ASP A 223 12.71 14.17 -13.08
C ASP A 223 13.98 14.88 -12.56
N LEU A 224 14.12 15.06 -11.24
CA LEU A 224 15.24 15.81 -10.66
C LEU A 224 16.59 15.09 -10.77
N LEU A 225 16.57 13.75 -10.87
CA LEU A 225 17.75 12.90 -11.00
C LEU A 225 17.86 12.24 -12.38
N GLU A 226 17.09 12.70 -13.36
CA GLU A 226 17.15 12.18 -14.72
C GLU A 226 18.57 12.33 -15.29
N GLY A 227 19.10 11.27 -15.89
CA GLY A 227 20.47 11.22 -16.41
C GLY A 227 21.57 10.93 -15.37
N VAL A 228 21.22 10.73 -14.10
CA VAL A 228 22.18 10.37 -13.05
C VAL A 228 22.16 8.85 -12.79
N TYR A 229 23.20 8.15 -13.22
CA TYR A 229 23.28 6.67 -13.17
C TYR A 229 24.07 6.12 -11.97
N LYS A 230 24.08 6.82 -10.84
CA LYS A 230 24.75 6.42 -9.60
C LYS A 230 23.81 6.51 -8.39
N PRO A 231 24.03 5.73 -7.30
CA PRO A 231 23.25 5.86 -6.09
C PRO A 231 23.37 7.27 -5.49
N CYS A 232 22.28 8.03 -5.55
CA CYS A 232 22.25 9.42 -5.11
C CYS A 232 20.87 9.84 -4.64
N TYR A 233 20.80 11.01 -3.99
CA TYR A 233 19.57 11.62 -3.54
C TYR A 233 19.65 13.15 -3.63
N ILE A 234 18.49 13.79 -3.67
CA ILE A 234 18.32 15.23 -3.51
C ILE A 234 17.43 15.44 -2.28
N ASP A 235 17.85 16.33 -1.38
CA ASP A 235 16.97 16.80 -0.32
C ASP A 235 15.99 17.83 -0.88
N VAL A 236 14.72 17.45 -0.96
CA VAL A 236 13.65 18.24 -1.55
C VAL A 236 12.85 19.04 -0.52
N HIS A 237 13.19 18.97 0.78
CA HIS A 237 12.38 19.57 1.85
C HIS A 237 12.20 21.09 1.71
N LYS A 238 13.18 21.77 1.09
CA LYS A 238 13.15 23.22 0.82
C LYS A 238 12.81 23.55 -0.63
N LEU A 239 12.47 22.55 -1.43
CA LEU A 239 12.21 22.67 -2.87
C LEU A 239 10.73 22.53 -3.20
N ILE A 240 9.91 22.04 -2.28
CA ILE A 240 8.45 21.86 -2.41
C ILE A 240 7.67 22.96 -1.70
#